data_AF-A0A942NVN5-F1
#
_entry.id   AF-A0A942NVN5-F1
#
_cell.length_a   1.000
_cell.length_b   1.000
_cell.length_c   1.000
_cell.angle_alpha   90.00
_cell.angle_beta   90.00
_cell.angle_gamma   90.00
#
_symmetry.space_group_name_H-M   'P 1'
#
loop_
_entity.id
_entity.type
_entity.pdbx_description
1 polymer ?
#
loop_
_entity_poly.entity_id
_entity_poly.type
_entity_poly.pdbx_seq_one_letter_code
_entity_poly.pdbx_strand_id
1 'polypeptide(L)'
;MNRSRIVVFALIAVSVAVFFAFGLQQYLTLDSLKAQQAAIADYRQQHPALAVLWYGALYVGVTALSLPGAAVLTLAGGAAFGLFWGTLIVSFASSIGATLAFLAARFLLRDWVKSRFGSRLEAMDAGVSRDGAFYLFTLRLVPLFPFFMINLAMGLTPLKTRTFYWVSQVGMLAGTLVYVNAGTQLAKLDSLSGILSPALLASFALLGLFPLLAKKMLDSVQARKVYRGWRKPARFDTNLVVIGAGAGGLVSAYIAAAVKAKVTLVEQHKMGGDCLNTGCVPSKALLRSAKFLSHVKRAAEFGIDRAEADFDFAAVMERVQRVVKTVEPHDSVARYTELGVDVIQGTAKIVSPWEVEVGSGDGVRTISTRSIVIAAGARPFVPPIPGIEKVGYLTSDTVWTLRALPERLLVLGGGPIGCELTQ
;
A
#
# COMPACT_ATOMS: atom_id res chain seq x y z
N MET A 1 -9.50 -26.09 21.25
CA MET A 1 -8.05 -26.46 21.16
C MET A 1 -7.88 -27.89 21.68
N ASN A 2 -7.05 -28.71 21.03
CA ASN A 2 -6.69 -30.04 21.55
C ASN A 2 -5.87 -29.91 22.86
N ARG A 3 -5.94 -30.87 23.79
CA ARG A 3 -5.27 -30.83 25.10
C ARG A 3 -3.78 -30.49 24.98
N SER A 4 -3.08 -31.07 24.00
CA SER A 4 -1.66 -30.78 23.75
C SER A 4 -1.39 -29.32 23.37
N ARG A 5 -2.29 -28.66 22.63
CA ARG A 5 -2.16 -27.23 22.28
C ARG A 5 -2.35 -26.34 23.51
N ILE A 6 -3.25 -26.72 24.42
CA ILE A 6 -3.49 -25.99 25.68
C ILE A 6 -2.25 -26.06 26.56
N VAL A 7 -1.64 -27.24 26.69
CA VAL A 7 -0.40 -27.42 27.47
C VAL A 7 0.73 -26.56 26.90
N VAL A 8 0.97 -26.59 25.59
CA VAL A 8 2.02 -25.77 24.96
C VAL A 8 1.75 -24.29 25.14
N PHE A 9 0.51 -23.84 24.96
CA PHE A 9 0.14 -22.44 25.18
C PHE A 9 0.35 -22.01 26.64
N ALA A 10 -0.05 -22.85 27.60
CA ALA A 10 0.15 -22.59 29.02
C ALA A 10 1.64 -22.53 29.38
N LEU A 11 2.46 -23.44 28.84
CA LEU A 11 3.91 -23.41 29.05
C LEU A 11 4.53 -22.11 28.52
N ILE A 12 4.18 -21.68 27.30
CA ILE A 12 4.65 -20.41 26.74
C ILE A 12 4.22 -19.24 27.63
N ALA A 13 2.94 -19.19 28.02
CA ALA A 13 2.40 -18.12 28.86
C ALA A 13 3.10 -18.06 30.23
N VAL A 14 3.35 -19.22 30.86
CA VAL A 14 4.08 -19.32 32.13
C VAL A 14 5.53 -18.88 31.95
N SER A 15 6.23 -19.31 30.89
CA SER A 15 7.60 -18.87 30.63
C SER A 15 7.71 -17.35 30.46
N VAL A 16 6.77 -16.74 29.74
CA VAL A 16 6.71 -15.28 29.57
C VAL A 16 6.39 -14.58 30.91
N ALA A 17 5.44 -15.11 31.67
CA ALA A 17 5.08 -14.56 32.98
C ALA A 17 6.24 -14.62 33.97
N VAL A 18 6.94 -15.76 34.04
CA VAL A 18 8.16 -15.94 34.85
C VAL A 18 9.23 -14.93 34.42
N PHE A 19 9.46 -14.75 33.13
CA PHE A 19 10.44 -13.79 32.64
C PHE A 19 10.21 -12.37 33.17
N PHE A 20 8.96 -11.88 33.13
CA PHE A 20 8.64 -10.54 33.64
C PHE A 20 8.54 -10.47 35.17
N ALA A 21 7.98 -11.49 35.81
CA ALA A 21 7.80 -11.52 37.27
C ALA A 21 9.13 -11.53 38.03
N PHE A 22 10.14 -12.23 37.49
CA PHE A 22 11.49 -12.25 38.06
C PHE A 22 12.38 -11.10 37.56
N GLY A 23 11.83 -10.14 36.79
CA GLY A 23 12.58 -8.98 36.33
C GLY A 23 13.70 -9.30 35.35
N LEU A 24 13.65 -10.45 34.65
CA LEU A 24 14.75 -10.91 33.80
C LEU A 24 15.04 -9.95 32.63
N GLN A 25 14.08 -9.11 32.25
CA GLN A 25 14.27 -8.04 31.26
C GLN A 25 15.37 -7.04 31.64
N GLN A 26 15.64 -6.85 32.94
CA GLN A 26 16.67 -5.90 33.40
C GLN A 26 18.07 -6.36 33.01
N TYR A 27 18.32 -7.68 32.99
CA TYR A 27 19.59 -8.26 32.54
C TYR A 27 19.80 -8.19 31.03
N LEU A 28 18.74 -7.95 30.25
CA LEU A 28 18.80 -7.78 28.79
C LEU A 28 18.91 -6.31 28.36
N THR A 29 19.50 -5.47 29.22
CA THR A 29 19.80 -4.07 28.92
C THR A 29 21.28 -3.89 28.61
N LEU A 30 21.62 -2.81 27.88
CA LEU A 30 23.02 -2.50 27.54
C LEU A 30 23.85 -2.24 28.80
N ASP A 31 23.28 -1.58 29.79
CA ASP A 31 23.98 -1.23 31.04
C ASP A 31 24.33 -2.49 31.85
N SER A 32 23.40 -3.43 31.99
CA SER A 32 23.66 -4.70 32.70
C SER A 32 24.69 -5.57 31.97
N LEU A 33 24.62 -5.64 30.64
CA LEU A 33 25.63 -6.36 29.85
C LEU A 33 27.01 -5.74 29.98
N LYS A 34 27.10 -4.41 30.01
CA LYS A 34 28.37 -3.70 30.21
C LYS A 34 28.92 -3.96 31.61
N ALA A 35 28.07 -3.93 32.64
CA ALA A 35 28.46 -4.22 34.01
C ALA A 35 28.99 -5.66 34.19
N GLN A 36 28.44 -6.63 33.44
CA GLN A 36 28.88 -8.04 33.49
C GLN A 36 29.91 -8.42 32.41
N GLN A 37 30.41 -7.46 31.61
CA GLN A 37 31.27 -7.74 30.47
C GLN A 37 32.54 -8.52 30.86
N ALA A 38 33.19 -8.15 31.97
CA ALA A 38 34.40 -8.83 32.45
C ALA A 38 34.13 -10.28 32.86
N ALA A 39 33.04 -10.52 33.59
CA ALA A 39 32.65 -11.87 34.03
C ALA A 39 32.27 -12.77 32.83
N ILE A 40 31.56 -12.21 31.84
CA ILE A 40 31.22 -12.93 30.60
C ILE A 40 32.49 -13.28 29.82
N ALA A 41 33.45 -12.36 29.74
CA ALA A 41 34.71 -12.57 29.04
C ALA A 41 35.56 -13.67 29.71
N ASP A 42 35.64 -13.66 31.04
CA ASP A 42 36.37 -14.65 31.83
C ASP A 42 35.74 -16.05 31.72
N TYR A 43 34.41 -16.16 31.91
CA TYR A 43 33.69 -17.42 31.73
C TYR A 43 33.86 -18.00 30.32
N ARG A 44 33.82 -17.14 29.29
CA ARG A 44 34.05 -17.57 27.90
C ARG A 44 35.48 -18.10 27.68
N GLN A 45 36.48 -17.53 28.32
CA GLN A 45 37.87 -18.02 28.22
C GLN A 45 38.01 -19.40 28.88
N GLN A 46 37.38 -19.60 30.03
CA GLN A 46 37.45 -20.87 30.77
C GLN A 46 36.58 -21.98 30.13
N HIS A 47 35.43 -21.62 29.55
CA HIS A 47 34.44 -22.56 29.02
C HIS A 47 33.88 -22.13 27.65
N PRO A 48 34.69 -22.11 26.59
CA PRO A 48 34.30 -21.54 25.29
C PRO A 48 33.10 -22.25 24.64
N ALA A 49 33.06 -23.58 24.67
CA ALA A 49 31.96 -24.34 24.07
C ALA A 49 30.63 -24.16 24.82
N LEU A 50 30.68 -24.16 26.15
CA LEU A 50 29.49 -23.94 26.98
C LEU A 50 28.98 -22.50 26.87
N ALA A 51 29.87 -21.51 26.77
CA ALA A 51 29.49 -20.12 26.56
C ALA A 51 28.70 -19.95 25.25
N VAL A 52 29.16 -20.56 24.16
CA VAL A 52 28.43 -20.56 22.87
C VAL A 52 27.07 -21.24 23.00
N LEU A 53 27.02 -22.40 23.66
CA LEU A 53 25.78 -23.17 23.82
C LEU A 53 24.74 -22.41 24.65
N TRP A 54 25.13 -21.86 25.80
CA TRP A 54 24.23 -21.10 26.66
C TRP A 54 23.75 -19.81 26.02
N TYR A 55 24.66 -19.05 25.40
CA TYR A 55 24.29 -17.83 24.67
C TYR A 55 23.34 -18.14 23.51
N GLY A 56 23.63 -19.18 22.73
CA GLY A 56 22.77 -19.63 21.64
C GLY A 56 21.38 -20.06 22.14
N ALA A 57 21.31 -20.85 23.20
CA ALA A 57 20.06 -21.31 23.80
C ALA A 57 19.23 -20.14 24.35
N LEU A 58 19.86 -19.19 25.06
CA LEU A 58 19.22 -17.98 25.54
C LEU A 58 18.64 -17.17 24.37
N TYR A 59 19.44 -16.96 23.32
CA TYR A 59 19.01 -16.22 22.14
C TYR A 59 17.82 -16.89 21.45
N VAL A 60 17.87 -18.22 21.25
CA VAL A 60 16.75 -19.00 20.71
C VAL A 60 15.50 -18.82 21.57
N GLY A 61 15.63 -18.94 22.89
CA GLY A 61 14.51 -18.79 23.83
C GLY A 61 13.85 -17.40 23.76
N VAL A 62 14.64 -16.33 23.84
CA VAL A 62 14.16 -14.94 23.74
C VAL A 62 13.45 -14.71 22.41
N THR A 63 14.04 -15.20 21.32
CA THR A 63 13.50 -15.06 19.96
C THR A 63 12.23 -15.88 19.75
N ALA A 64 12.19 -17.12 20.25
CA ALA A 64 11.04 -18.03 20.12
C ALA A 64 9.83 -17.56 20.92
N LEU A 65 10.07 -17.06 22.13
CA LEU A 65 9.04 -16.48 22.99
C LEU A 65 8.68 -15.04 22.60
N SER A 66 9.34 -14.47 21.58
CA SER A 66 9.12 -13.10 21.12
C SER A 66 9.31 -12.05 22.22
N LEU A 67 10.27 -12.30 23.13
CA LEU A 67 10.59 -11.42 24.24
C LEU A 67 11.41 -10.20 23.76
N PRO A 68 11.28 -9.04 24.43
CA PRO A 68 12.14 -7.89 24.15
C PRO A 68 13.61 -8.20 24.50
N GLY A 69 14.55 -7.55 23.81
CA GLY A 69 15.98 -7.68 24.10
C GLY A 69 16.81 -8.42 23.03
N ALA A 70 16.20 -8.95 21.97
CA ALA A 70 16.93 -9.62 20.88
C ALA A 70 18.02 -8.74 20.25
N ALA A 71 17.74 -7.44 20.02
CA ALA A 71 18.73 -6.50 19.48
C ALA A 71 19.91 -6.28 20.42
N VAL A 72 19.63 -6.18 21.73
CA VAL A 72 20.66 -6.03 22.77
C VAL A 72 21.51 -7.31 22.85
N LEU A 73 20.89 -8.48 22.77
CA LEU A 73 21.59 -9.75 22.67
C LEU A 73 22.46 -9.82 21.40
N THR A 74 21.98 -9.38 20.24
CA THR A 74 22.80 -9.36 19.01
C THR A 74 24.06 -8.52 19.19
N LEU A 75 23.95 -7.34 19.82
CA LEU A 75 25.10 -6.49 20.17
C LEU A 75 26.03 -7.21 21.15
N ALA A 76 25.45 -7.86 22.18
CA ALA A 76 26.20 -8.67 23.15
C ALA A 76 26.98 -9.79 22.47
N GLY A 77 26.40 -10.46 21.47
CA GLY A 77 27.07 -11.48 20.69
C GLY A 77 28.30 -10.96 19.95
N GLY A 78 28.22 -9.75 19.38
CA GLY A 78 29.38 -9.07 18.80
C GLY A 78 30.44 -8.72 19.83
N ALA A 79 30.03 -8.18 20.97
CA ALA A 79 30.93 -7.84 22.06
C ALA A 79 31.64 -9.08 22.65
N ALA A 80 30.90 -10.16 22.84
CA ALA A 80 31.35 -11.35 23.54
C ALA A 80 32.03 -12.37 22.62
N PHE A 81 31.74 -12.43 21.33
CA PHE A 81 32.30 -13.45 20.42
C PHE A 81 33.01 -12.86 19.20
N GLY A 82 33.00 -11.53 19.05
CA GLY A 82 33.56 -10.83 17.89
C GLY A 82 32.70 -11.00 16.63
N LEU A 83 33.14 -10.38 15.53
CA LEU A 83 32.36 -10.30 14.30
C LEU A 83 32.04 -11.67 13.70
N PHE A 84 33.04 -12.55 13.54
CA PHE A 84 32.86 -13.82 12.85
C PHE A 84 31.98 -14.79 13.66
N TRP A 85 32.39 -15.15 14.87
CA TRP A 85 31.66 -16.09 15.70
C TRP A 85 30.33 -15.52 16.20
N GLY A 86 30.28 -14.23 16.55
CA GLY A 86 29.03 -13.56 16.92
C GLY A 86 28.01 -13.60 15.79
N THR A 87 28.42 -13.36 14.55
CA THR A 87 27.52 -13.43 13.37
C THR A 87 27.04 -14.85 13.16
N LEU A 88 27.93 -15.84 13.22
CA LEU A 88 27.56 -17.24 13.03
C LEU A 88 26.52 -17.67 14.08
N ILE A 89 26.81 -17.47 15.37
CA ILE A 89 25.95 -17.92 16.46
C ILE A 89 24.60 -17.21 16.41
N VAL A 90 24.59 -15.88 16.27
CA VAL A 90 23.34 -15.11 16.24
C VAL A 90 22.52 -15.41 14.98
N SER A 91 23.15 -15.59 13.83
CA SER A 91 22.43 -15.90 12.58
C SER A 91 21.64 -17.21 12.71
N PHE A 92 22.28 -18.28 13.18
CA PHE A 92 21.58 -19.56 13.38
C PHE A 92 20.58 -19.50 14.55
N ALA A 93 20.96 -18.92 15.70
CA ALA A 93 20.06 -18.83 16.86
C ALA A 93 18.80 -18.01 16.56
N SER A 94 18.94 -16.89 15.85
CA SER A 94 17.81 -16.03 15.46
C SER A 94 16.88 -16.73 14.46
N SER A 95 17.41 -17.47 13.48
CA SER A 95 16.58 -18.21 12.52
C SER A 95 15.85 -19.39 13.15
N ILE A 96 16.51 -20.11 14.07
CA ILE A 96 15.88 -21.20 14.83
C ILE A 96 14.78 -20.63 15.72
N GLY A 97 15.07 -19.60 16.52
CA GLY A 97 14.08 -18.96 17.38
C GLY A 97 12.91 -18.36 16.59
N ALA A 98 13.18 -17.68 15.47
CA ALA A 98 12.14 -17.17 14.58
C ALA A 98 11.23 -18.29 14.06
N THR A 99 11.84 -19.44 13.72
CA THR A 99 11.10 -20.60 13.22
C THR A 99 10.23 -21.20 14.31
N LEU A 100 10.71 -21.27 15.55
CA LEU A 100 9.90 -21.71 16.69
C LEU A 100 8.71 -20.76 16.94
N ALA A 101 8.92 -19.44 16.93
CA ALA A 101 7.85 -18.45 17.03
C ALA A 101 6.81 -18.59 15.90
N PHE A 102 7.30 -18.77 14.66
CA PHE A 102 6.48 -19.03 13.49
C PHE A 102 5.63 -20.30 13.63
N LEU A 103 6.22 -21.40 14.12
CA LEU A 103 5.51 -22.66 14.35
C LEU A 103 4.49 -22.54 15.49
N ALA A 104 4.84 -21.82 16.57
CA ALA A 104 3.92 -21.54 17.66
C ALA A 104 2.69 -20.77 17.14
N ALA A 105 2.89 -19.70 16.36
CA ALA A 105 1.79 -18.97 15.73
C ALA A 105 0.94 -19.86 14.81
N ARG A 106 1.60 -20.68 13.98
CA ARG A 106 0.95 -21.59 13.04
C ARG A 106 0.06 -22.63 13.72
N PHE A 107 0.53 -23.25 14.80
CA PHE A 107 -0.18 -24.37 15.43
C PHE A 107 -1.10 -23.96 16.57
N LEU A 108 -0.82 -22.84 17.24
CA LEU A 108 -1.59 -22.39 18.40
C LEU A 108 -2.58 -21.28 18.06
N LEU A 109 -2.20 -20.33 17.21
CA LEU A 109 -2.95 -19.07 17.03
C LEU A 109 -3.72 -18.99 15.71
N ARG A 110 -3.38 -19.80 14.71
CA ARG A 110 -3.91 -19.67 13.34
C ARG A 110 -5.44 -19.64 13.27
N ASP A 111 -6.11 -20.59 13.91
CA ASP A 111 -7.58 -20.73 13.84
C ASP A 111 -8.27 -19.53 14.52
N TRP A 112 -7.75 -19.11 15.67
CA TRP A 112 -8.27 -17.96 16.41
C TRP A 112 -8.07 -16.63 15.65
N VAL A 113 -6.86 -16.38 15.13
CA VAL A 113 -6.57 -15.12 14.40
C VAL A 113 -7.37 -15.06 13.11
N LYS A 114 -7.49 -16.17 12.35
CA LYS A 114 -8.30 -16.20 11.12
C LYS A 114 -9.77 -15.88 11.39
N SER A 115 -10.34 -16.40 12.48
CA SER A 115 -11.73 -16.11 12.86
C SER A 115 -11.99 -14.65 13.20
N ARG A 116 -10.99 -13.95 13.79
CA ARG A 116 -11.15 -12.58 14.30
C ARG A 116 -10.65 -11.50 13.34
N PHE A 117 -9.71 -11.83 12.45
CA PHE A 117 -9.00 -10.86 11.60
C PHE A 117 -8.90 -11.27 10.11
N GLY A 118 -9.72 -12.24 9.65
CA GLY A 118 -9.64 -12.82 8.30
C GLY A 118 -9.51 -11.80 7.17
N SER A 119 -10.38 -10.79 7.11
CA SER A 119 -10.38 -9.77 6.05
C SER A 119 -9.11 -8.90 6.02
N ARG A 120 -8.44 -8.69 7.16
CA ARG A 120 -7.16 -7.96 7.22
C ARG A 120 -5.97 -8.82 6.83
N LEU A 121 -6.08 -10.14 6.97
CA LEU A 121 -5.03 -11.10 6.61
C LEU A 121 -5.00 -11.41 5.11
N GLU A 122 -6.11 -11.21 4.38
CA GLU A 122 -6.21 -11.50 2.95
C GLU A 122 -5.17 -10.77 2.10
N ALA A 123 -4.92 -9.48 2.38
CA ALA A 123 -3.89 -8.72 1.66
C ALA A 123 -2.49 -9.31 1.85
N MET A 124 -2.20 -9.83 3.06
CA MET A 124 -0.92 -10.46 3.38
C MET A 124 -0.82 -11.85 2.76
N ASP A 125 -1.87 -12.67 2.84
CA ASP A 125 -1.94 -13.98 2.19
C ASP A 125 -1.83 -13.86 0.65
N ALA A 126 -2.40 -12.82 0.05
CA ALA A 126 -2.25 -12.53 -1.38
C ALA A 126 -0.79 -12.20 -1.75
N GLY A 127 -0.12 -11.35 -0.96
CA GLY A 127 1.29 -11.01 -1.14
C GLY A 127 2.21 -12.23 -1.02
N VAL A 128 2.02 -13.05 0.02
CA VAL A 128 2.80 -14.30 0.21
C VAL A 128 2.49 -15.33 -0.87
N SER A 129 1.24 -15.45 -1.31
CA SER A 129 0.87 -16.38 -2.40
C SER A 129 1.50 -15.98 -3.74
N ARG A 130 1.65 -14.68 -3.99
CA ARG A 130 2.23 -14.16 -5.24
C ARG A 130 3.76 -14.28 -5.28
N ASP A 131 4.43 -13.83 -4.21
CA ASP A 131 5.87 -13.61 -4.19
C ASP A 131 6.64 -14.55 -3.23
N GLY A 132 5.92 -15.27 -2.36
CA GLY A 132 6.45 -16.36 -1.54
C GLY A 132 7.70 -16.00 -0.74
N ALA A 133 8.80 -16.68 -1.07
CA ALA A 133 10.12 -16.45 -0.47
C ALA A 133 10.60 -15.00 -0.59
N PHE A 134 10.32 -14.36 -1.72
CA PHE A 134 10.77 -13.00 -2.00
C PHE A 134 10.06 -11.97 -1.12
N TYR A 135 8.77 -12.20 -0.82
CA TYR A 135 8.00 -11.35 0.09
C TYR A 135 8.61 -11.34 1.49
N LEU A 136 8.87 -12.53 2.05
CA LEU A 136 9.53 -12.65 3.36
C LEU A 136 10.93 -12.04 3.35
N PHE A 137 11.72 -12.32 2.30
CA PHE A 137 13.07 -11.76 2.16
C PHE A 137 13.05 -10.22 2.22
N THR A 138 12.12 -9.60 1.48
CA THR A 138 11.92 -8.15 1.48
C THR A 138 11.53 -7.63 2.86
N LEU A 139 10.59 -8.30 3.54
CA LEU A 139 10.19 -7.91 4.90
C LEU A 139 11.34 -7.99 5.90
N ARG A 140 12.29 -8.93 5.75
CA ARG A 140 13.48 -9.03 6.62
C ARG A 140 14.49 -7.93 6.39
N LEU A 141 14.51 -7.36 5.18
CA LEU A 141 15.43 -6.29 4.82
C LEU A 141 14.88 -4.91 5.16
N VAL A 142 13.57 -4.75 5.26
CA VAL A 142 12.92 -3.46 5.61
C VAL A 142 12.79 -3.34 7.13
N PRO A 143 13.28 -2.27 7.78
CA PRO A 143 13.36 -2.16 9.23
C PRO A 143 12.05 -1.62 9.83
N LEU A 144 11.00 -1.49 9.02
CA LEU A 144 9.73 -0.87 9.38
C LEU A 144 8.92 -1.71 10.36
N PHE A 145 9.04 -3.04 10.25
CA PHE A 145 8.22 -3.98 11.01
C PHE A 145 9.04 -4.64 12.12
N PRO A 146 8.52 -4.70 13.37
CA PRO A 146 9.18 -5.44 14.43
C PRO A 146 9.42 -6.91 14.06
N PHE A 147 10.61 -7.39 14.38
CA PHE A 147 11.06 -8.74 14.04
C PHE A 147 10.09 -9.85 14.47
N PHE A 148 9.56 -9.78 15.70
CA PHE A 148 8.62 -10.78 16.21
C PHE A 148 7.30 -10.77 15.43
N MET A 149 6.84 -9.60 14.99
CA MET A 149 5.59 -9.46 14.26
C MET A 149 5.66 -10.18 12.92
N ILE A 150 6.79 -10.10 12.21
CA ILE A 150 7.01 -10.85 10.97
C ILE A 150 6.94 -12.36 11.23
N ASN A 151 7.58 -12.86 12.30
CA ASN A 151 7.58 -14.29 12.64
C ASN A 151 6.16 -14.82 12.86
N LEU A 152 5.38 -14.12 13.69
CA LEU A 152 4.01 -14.50 14.02
C LEU A 152 3.10 -14.39 12.79
N ALA A 153 3.18 -13.29 12.05
CA ALA A 153 2.37 -13.03 10.87
C ALA A 153 2.59 -14.11 9.79
N MET A 154 3.85 -14.44 9.48
CA MET A 154 4.17 -15.48 8.50
C MET A 154 3.68 -16.87 8.94
N GLY A 155 3.59 -17.14 10.25
CA GLY A 155 3.05 -18.41 10.77
C GLY A 155 1.59 -18.65 10.35
N LEU A 156 0.83 -17.57 10.12
CA LEU A 156 -0.58 -17.61 9.75
C LEU A 156 -0.80 -17.88 8.25
N THR A 157 0.22 -17.63 7.41
CA THR A 157 0.17 -17.72 5.94
C THR A 157 0.47 -19.15 5.45
N PRO A 158 0.28 -19.46 4.15
CA PRO A 158 0.60 -20.77 3.59
C PRO A 158 2.11 -21.03 3.38
N LEU A 159 3.00 -20.13 3.81
CA LEU A 159 4.45 -20.26 3.58
C LEU A 159 5.03 -21.54 4.18
N LYS A 160 5.83 -22.31 3.43
CA LYS A 160 6.45 -23.54 3.95
C LYS A 160 7.49 -23.23 5.02
N THR A 161 7.55 -24.03 6.10
CA THR A 161 8.51 -23.83 7.21
C THR A 161 9.97 -23.84 6.72
N ARG A 162 10.31 -24.73 5.78
CA ARG A 162 11.66 -24.78 5.18
C ARG A 162 12.02 -23.49 4.45
N THR A 163 11.06 -22.92 3.72
CA THR A 163 11.22 -21.63 3.04
C THR A 163 11.39 -20.51 4.05
N PHE A 164 10.56 -20.49 5.11
CA PHE A 164 10.70 -19.51 6.18
C PHE A 164 12.09 -19.53 6.82
N TYR A 165 12.61 -20.72 7.16
CA TYR A 165 13.92 -20.88 7.78
C TYR A 165 15.05 -20.36 6.88
N TRP A 166 15.21 -20.90 5.67
CA TRP A 166 16.34 -20.54 4.80
C TRP A 166 16.26 -19.08 4.33
N VAL A 167 15.06 -18.57 4.06
CA VAL A 167 14.90 -17.15 3.71
C VAL A 167 15.22 -16.24 4.88
N SER A 168 14.83 -16.61 6.11
CA SER A 168 15.20 -15.83 7.30
C SER A 168 16.71 -15.88 7.54
N GLN A 169 17.34 -17.05 7.38
CA GLN A 169 18.79 -17.22 7.50
C GLN A 169 19.56 -16.27 6.56
N VAL A 170 19.16 -16.22 5.29
CA VAL A 170 19.82 -15.35 4.30
C VAL A 170 19.41 -13.89 4.47
N GLY A 171 18.11 -13.61 4.63
CA GLY A 171 17.56 -12.25 4.68
C GLY A 171 17.96 -11.45 5.91
N MET A 172 18.25 -12.14 7.02
CA MET A 172 18.69 -11.50 8.27
C MET A 172 20.21 -11.44 8.40
N LEU A 173 20.97 -12.17 7.56
CA LEU A 173 22.42 -12.27 7.69
C LEU A 173 23.10 -10.91 7.61
N ALA A 174 22.72 -10.10 6.62
CA ALA A 174 23.30 -8.78 6.45
C ALA A 174 23.02 -7.89 7.66
N GLY A 175 21.77 -7.79 8.10
CA GLY A 175 21.40 -7.05 9.31
C GLY A 175 22.12 -7.57 10.56
N THR A 176 22.21 -8.89 10.72
CA THR A 176 22.95 -9.53 11.82
C THR A 176 24.41 -9.10 11.81
N LEU A 177 25.07 -9.11 10.65
CA LEU A 177 26.46 -8.68 10.51
C LEU A 177 26.62 -7.21 10.91
N VAL A 178 25.68 -6.32 10.55
CA VAL A 178 25.75 -4.92 10.97
C VAL A 178 25.62 -4.76 12.49
N TYR A 179 24.63 -5.41 13.10
CA TYR A 179 24.43 -5.32 14.56
C TYR A 179 25.59 -5.97 15.32
N VAL A 180 26.06 -7.15 14.91
CA VAL A 180 27.21 -7.82 15.55
C VAL A 180 28.48 -6.97 15.38
N ASN A 181 28.69 -6.35 14.22
CA ASN A 181 29.81 -5.42 14.03
C ASN A 181 29.71 -4.22 14.99
N ALA A 182 28.54 -3.58 15.09
CA ALA A 182 28.31 -2.49 16.04
C ALA A 182 28.60 -2.93 17.48
N GLY A 183 28.16 -4.13 17.88
CA GLY A 183 28.48 -4.72 19.18
C GLY A 183 29.98 -4.94 19.42
N THR A 184 30.69 -5.44 18.39
CA THR A 184 32.14 -5.65 18.44
C THR A 184 32.90 -4.33 18.64
N GLN A 185 32.39 -3.22 18.05
CA GLN A 185 32.97 -1.89 18.22
C GLN A 185 32.61 -1.29 19.58
N LEU A 186 31.36 -1.44 20.04
CA LEU A 186 30.89 -0.97 21.34
C LEU A 186 31.70 -1.58 22.50
N ALA A 187 32.11 -2.84 22.38
CA ALA A 187 32.90 -3.54 23.39
C ALA A 187 34.31 -2.96 23.59
N LYS A 188 34.82 -2.18 22.63
CA LYS A 188 36.15 -1.55 22.67
C LYS A 188 36.13 -0.13 23.25
N LEU A 189 34.96 0.39 23.64
CA LEU A 189 34.81 1.76 24.09
C LEU A 189 35.01 1.88 25.60
N ASP A 190 36.22 2.28 25.99
CA ASP A 190 36.55 2.59 27.40
C ASP A 190 35.99 3.95 27.87
N SER A 191 35.51 4.81 26.96
CA SER A 191 34.93 6.13 27.29
C SER A 191 33.88 6.65 26.27
N LEU A 192 33.08 7.64 26.69
CA LEU A 192 32.00 8.25 25.89
C LEU A 192 32.50 8.98 24.63
N SER A 193 33.76 9.45 24.60
CA SER A 193 34.33 10.11 23.41
C SER A 193 34.59 9.14 22.25
N GLY A 194 34.80 7.85 22.55
CA GLY A 194 34.97 6.81 21.52
C GLY A 194 33.68 6.49 20.74
N ILE A 195 32.51 6.92 21.24
CA ILE A 195 31.24 6.80 20.52
C ILE A 195 31.25 7.64 19.22
N LEU A 196 32.03 8.72 19.18
CA LEU A 196 32.20 9.56 17.99
C LEU A 196 33.29 9.04 17.03
N SER A 197 33.79 7.82 17.22
CA SER A 197 34.79 7.26 16.29
C SER A 197 34.21 7.09 14.87
N PRO A 198 34.98 7.39 13.81
CA PRO A 198 34.52 7.22 12.43
C PRO A 198 34.00 5.82 12.11
N ALA A 199 34.57 4.78 12.73
CA ALA A 199 34.14 3.40 12.57
C ALA A 199 32.76 3.11 13.18
N LEU A 200 32.44 3.69 14.34
CA LEU A 200 31.13 3.52 14.98
C LEU A 200 30.06 4.35 14.27
N LEU A 201 30.39 5.59 13.87
CA LEU A 201 29.51 6.42 13.04
C LEU A 201 29.19 5.74 11.71
N ALA A 202 30.18 5.12 11.05
CA ALA A 202 29.95 4.33 9.85
C ALA A 202 29.04 3.11 10.12
N SER A 203 29.20 2.43 11.26
CA SER A 203 28.36 1.29 11.65
C SER A 203 26.90 1.72 11.90
N PHE A 204 26.67 2.84 12.59
CA PHE A 204 25.33 3.40 12.79
C PHE A 204 24.70 3.92 11.49
N ALA A 205 25.47 4.60 10.65
CA ALA A 205 25.01 5.02 9.33
C ALA A 205 24.61 3.81 8.48
N LEU A 206 25.39 2.72 8.54
CA LEU A 206 25.09 1.49 7.81
C LEU A 206 23.86 0.78 8.39
N LEU A 207 23.62 0.82 9.70
CA LEU A 207 22.37 0.31 10.31
C LEU A 207 21.12 1.03 9.76
N GLY A 208 21.19 2.34 9.54
CA GLY A 208 20.08 3.13 8.99
C GLY A 208 19.95 3.07 7.46
N LEU A 209 21.07 3.10 6.74
CA LEU A 209 21.09 3.20 5.28
C LEU A 209 20.95 1.84 4.59
N PHE A 210 21.47 0.77 5.18
CA PHE A 210 21.43 -0.57 4.59
C PHE A 210 20.00 -1.01 4.20
N PRO A 211 18.98 -0.86 5.06
CA PRO A 211 17.62 -1.26 4.72
C PRO A 211 17.04 -0.48 3.53
N LEU A 212 17.36 0.81 3.40
CA LEU A 212 16.93 1.65 2.28
C LEU A 212 17.60 1.24 0.97
N LEU A 213 18.90 0.94 1.02
CA LEU A 213 19.66 0.44 -0.13
C LEU A 213 19.16 -0.94 -0.57
N ALA A 214 18.93 -1.85 0.38
CA ALA A 214 18.40 -3.18 0.13
C ALA A 214 17.02 -3.11 -0.54
N LYS A 215 16.12 -2.28 -0.01
CA LYS A 215 14.80 -2.03 -0.62
C LYS A 215 14.94 -1.49 -2.05
N LYS A 216 15.74 -0.45 -2.28
CA LYS A 216 15.96 0.13 -3.61
C LYS A 216 16.52 -0.88 -4.61
N MET A 217 17.43 -1.75 -4.18
CA MET A 217 17.95 -2.84 -5.01
C MET A 217 16.87 -3.85 -5.38
N LEU A 218 16.04 -4.27 -4.42
CA LEU A 218 14.94 -5.20 -4.67
C LEU A 218 13.91 -4.62 -5.63
N ASP A 219 13.48 -3.37 -5.41
CA ASP A 219 12.57 -2.66 -6.30
C ASP A 219 13.15 -2.58 -7.73
N SER A 220 14.45 -2.36 -7.85
CA SER A 220 15.16 -2.33 -9.14
C SER A 220 15.17 -3.71 -9.83
N VAL A 221 15.37 -4.79 -9.08
CA VAL A 221 15.33 -6.17 -9.62
C VAL A 221 13.91 -6.53 -10.05
N GLN A 222 12.91 -6.17 -9.26
CA GLN A 222 11.50 -6.41 -9.59
C GLN A 222 11.08 -5.62 -10.82
N ALA A 223 11.46 -4.34 -10.89
CA ALA A 223 11.25 -3.51 -12.08
C ALA A 223 11.91 -4.12 -13.33
N ARG A 224 13.16 -4.59 -13.23
CA ARG A 224 13.83 -5.30 -14.34
C ARG A 224 13.07 -6.54 -14.80
N LYS A 225 12.44 -7.28 -13.87
CA LYS A 225 11.62 -8.45 -14.20
C LYS A 225 10.34 -8.06 -14.93
N VAL A 226 9.63 -7.03 -14.45
CA VAL A 226 8.40 -6.51 -15.07
C VAL A 226 8.67 -5.95 -16.47
N TYR A 227 9.78 -5.23 -16.63
CA TYR A 227 10.17 -4.61 -17.90
C TYR A 227 10.95 -5.55 -18.84
N ARG A 228 11.15 -6.81 -18.45
CA ARG A 228 11.86 -7.79 -19.29
C ARG A 228 11.05 -8.02 -20.57
N GLY A 229 11.71 -7.88 -21.72
CA GLY A 229 11.09 -8.03 -23.03
C GLY A 229 10.60 -6.71 -23.65
N TRP A 230 10.64 -5.61 -22.90
CA TRP A 230 10.29 -4.28 -23.41
C TRP A 230 11.54 -3.47 -23.73
N ARG A 231 11.54 -2.76 -24.86
CA ARG A 231 12.63 -1.84 -25.24
C ARG A 231 12.30 -0.43 -24.77
N LYS A 232 13.06 0.07 -23.79
CA LYS A 232 12.90 1.45 -23.31
C LYS A 232 13.41 2.45 -24.35
N PRO A 233 12.61 3.45 -24.77
CA PRO A 233 13.07 4.52 -25.64
C PRO A 233 14.23 5.33 -25.02
N ALA A 234 15.19 5.76 -25.84
CA ALA A 234 16.32 6.58 -25.38
C ALA A 234 15.91 8.03 -25.06
N ARG A 235 14.89 8.52 -25.76
CA ARG A 235 14.22 9.81 -25.54
C ARG A 235 12.72 9.57 -25.55
N PHE A 236 11.98 10.43 -24.86
CA PHE A 236 10.53 10.40 -24.81
C PHE A 236 9.97 11.63 -25.50
N ASP A 237 8.91 11.44 -26.29
CA ASP A 237 8.22 12.53 -26.97
C ASP A 237 7.56 13.47 -25.98
N THR A 238 7.05 12.93 -24.88
CA THR A 238 6.39 13.67 -23.80
C THR A 238 6.80 13.14 -22.42
N ASN A 239 6.58 13.93 -21.37
CA ASN A 239 6.84 13.47 -20.00
C ASN A 239 5.66 12.68 -19.44
N LEU A 240 4.44 13.06 -19.84
CA LEU A 240 3.22 12.45 -19.35
C LEU A 240 2.19 12.29 -20.49
N VAL A 241 1.64 11.08 -20.62
CA VAL A 241 0.40 10.86 -21.39
C VAL A 241 -0.73 10.67 -20.40
N VAL A 242 -1.80 11.45 -20.55
CA VAL A 242 -3.04 11.30 -19.78
C VAL A 242 -4.11 10.75 -20.71
N ILE A 243 -4.73 9.64 -20.33
CA ILE A 243 -5.79 8.99 -21.11
C ILE A 243 -7.13 9.26 -20.42
N GLY A 244 -7.97 10.06 -21.06
CA GLY A 244 -9.27 10.52 -20.55
C GLY A 244 -9.21 11.93 -19.97
N ALA A 245 -10.15 12.79 -20.37
CA ALA A 245 -10.31 14.18 -19.98
C ALA A 245 -11.52 14.40 -19.06
N GLY A 246 -11.78 13.46 -18.16
CA GLY A 246 -12.59 13.69 -16.97
C GLY A 246 -11.80 14.38 -15.86
N ALA A 247 -12.45 14.64 -14.71
CA ALA A 247 -11.84 15.38 -13.59
C ALA A 247 -10.42 14.91 -13.20
N GLY A 248 -10.21 13.59 -13.09
CA GLY A 248 -8.89 13.05 -12.73
C GLY A 248 -7.82 13.31 -13.81
N GLY A 249 -8.18 13.22 -15.08
CA GLY A 249 -7.25 13.46 -16.19
C GLY A 249 -6.96 14.94 -16.38
N LEU A 250 -7.99 15.77 -16.33
CA LEU A 250 -7.89 17.23 -16.42
C LEU A 250 -7.01 17.81 -15.31
N VAL A 251 -7.20 17.39 -14.06
CA VAL A 251 -6.36 17.84 -12.93
C VAL A 251 -4.92 17.34 -13.08
N SER A 252 -4.73 16.09 -13.51
CA SER A 252 -3.38 15.53 -13.72
C SER A 252 -2.62 16.28 -14.81
N ALA A 253 -3.27 16.56 -15.94
CA ALA A 253 -2.69 17.31 -17.04
C ALA A 253 -2.36 18.75 -16.63
N TYR A 254 -3.28 19.41 -15.91
CA TYR A 254 -3.09 20.77 -15.40
C TYR A 254 -1.87 20.88 -14.48
N ILE A 255 -1.77 20.01 -13.48
CA ILE A 255 -0.67 20.04 -12.51
C ILE A 255 0.67 19.73 -13.20
N ALA A 256 0.69 18.74 -14.10
CA ALA A 256 1.89 18.39 -14.85
C ALA A 256 2.37 19.55 -15.75
N ALA A 257 1.45 20.23 -16.43
CA ALA A 257 1.77 21.40 -17.24
C ALA A 257 2.28 22.57 -16.38
N ALA A 258 1.68 22.81 -15.19
CA ALA A 258 2.10 23.86 -14.26
C ALA A 258 3.55 23.68 -13.76
N VAL A 259 4.02 22.43 -13.61
CA VAL A 259 5.44 22.13 -13.30
C VAL A 259 6.33 22.02 -14.54
N LYS A 260 5.86 22.54 -15.69
CA LYS A 260 6.56 22.59 -16.99
C LYS A 260 6.89 21.21 -17.58
N ALA A 261 6.15 20.16 -17.22
CA ALA A 261 6.24 18.89 -17.91
C ALA A 261 5.61 19.01 -19.31
N LYS A 262 6.19 18.33 -20.30
CA LYS A 262 5.51 18.12 -21.59
C LYS A 262 4.40 17.09 -21.37
N VAL A 263 3.16 17.47 -21.68
CA VAL A 263 1.97 16.65 -21.43
C VAL A 263 1.20 16.45 -22.73
N THR A 264 0.78 15.21 -22.96
CA THR A 264 -0.20 14.87 -23.99
C THR A 264 -1.46 14.33 -23.31
N LEU A 265 -2.62 14.93 -23.58
CA LEU A 265 -3.92 14.49 -23.07
C LEU A 265 -4.73 13.91 -24.23
N VAL A 266 -5.24 12.69 -24.10
CA VAL A 266 -6.02 12.00 -25.13
C VAL A 266 -7.45 11.80 -24.65
N GLU A 267 -8.44 12.29 -25.40
CA GLU A 267 -9.87 12.14 -25.09
C GLU A 267 -10.67 11.67 -26.31
N GLN A 268 -11.44 10.60 -26.16
CA GLN A 268 -12.20 9.98 -27.26
C GLN A 268 -13.61 10.56 -27.47
N HIS A 269 -14.13 11.26 -26.47
CA HIS A 269 -15.47 11.84 -26.42
C HIS A 269 -15.40 13.34 -26.08
N LYS A 270 -16.20 13.79 -25.11
CA LYS A 270 -16.28 15.19 -24.70
C LYS A 270 -15.31 15.46 -23.56
N MET A 271 -14.66 16.61 -23.64
CA MET A 271 -13.88 17.15 -22.53
C MET A 271 -14.77 17.36 -21.28
N GLY A 272 -14.17 17.30 -20.09
CA GLY A 272 -14.85 17.35 -18.80
C GLY A 272 -15.40 16.00 -18.30
N GLY A 273 -15.42 14.99 -19.19
CA GLY A 273 -15.88 13.64 -18.88
C GLY A 273 -17.30 13.59 -18.30
N ASP A 274 -17.61 12.52 -17.58
CA ASP A 274 -18.96 12.28 -17.07
C ASP A 274 -19.42 13.40 -16.12
N CYS A 275 -18.54 13.86 -15.22
CA CYS A 275 -18.87 14.86 -14.20
C CYS A 275 -19.54 16.11 -14.81
N LEU A 276 -18.96 16.63 -15.89
CA LEU A 276 -19.48 17.79 -16.62
C LEU A 276 -20.68 17.41 -17.51
N ASN A 277 -20.57 16.33 -18.28
CA ASN A 277 -21.46 16.08 -19.40
C ASN A 277 -22.72 15.28 -19.04
N THR A 278 -22.60 14.29 -18.15
CA THR A 278 -23.63 13.27 -17.88
C THR A 278 -23.79 12.92 -16.39
N GLY A 279 -23.12 13.63 -15.50
CA GLY A 279 -23.02 13.28 -14.09
C GLY A 279 -23.39 14.43 -13.18
N CYS A 280 -22.39 14.93 -12.44
CA CYS A 280 -22.58 15.86 -11.34
C CYS A 280 -23.24 17.18 -11.79
N VAL A 281 -22.74 17.81 -12.84
CA VAL A 281 -23.26 19.12 -13.29
C VAL A 281 -24.74 19.02 -13.69
N PRO A 282 -25.15 18.10 -14.59
CA PRO A 282 -26.55 18.02 -14.97
C PRO A 282 -27.47 17.54 -13.83
N SER A 283 -27.03 16.55 -13.03
CA SER A 283 -27.78 16.07 -11.86
C SER A 283 -28.07 17.20 -10.88
N LYS A 284 -27.05 17.98 -10.50
CA LYS A 284 -27.20 19.02 -9.47
C LYS A 284 -27.97 20.22 -9.99
N ALA A 285 -27.89 20.50 -11.29
CA ALA A 285 -28.74 21.49 -11.93
C ALA A 285 -30.23 21.11 -11.85
N LEU A 286 -30.58 19.84 -12.13
CA LEU A 286 -31.95 19.34 -12.06
C LEU A 286 -32.46 19.29 -10.62
N LEU A 287 -31.68 18.69 -9.70
CA LEU A 287 -32.01 18.61 -8.28
C LEU A 287 -32.29 19.99 -7.67
N ARG A 288 -31.56 21.02 -8.10
CA ARG A 288 -31.82 22.39 -7.62
C ARG A 288 -33.23 22.88 -8.00
N SER A 289 -33.68 22.60 -9.22
CA SER A 289 -35.03 22.95 -9.67
C SER A 289 -36.09 22.12 -8.94
N ALA A 290 -35.89 20.80 -8.85
CA ALA A 290 -36.80 19.89 -8.16
C ALA A 290 -36.96 20.26 -6.66
N LYS A 291 -35.85 20.58 -5.99
CA LYS A 291 -35.85 21.02 -4.59
C LYS A 291 -36.61 22.33 -4.40
N PHE A 292 -36.52 23.26 -5.34
CA PHE A 292 -37.31 24.49 -5.29
C PHE A 292 -38.81 24.20 -5.37
N LEU A 293 -39.25 23.36 -6.30
CA LEU A 293 -40.66 22.95 -6.41
C LEU A 293 -41.14 22.20 -5.17
N SER A 294 -40.30 21.35 -4.58
CA SER A 294 -40.59 20.69 -3.29
C SER A 294 -40.79 21.70 -2.15
N HIS A 295 -40.01 22.78 -2.11
CA HIS A 295 -40.18 23.83 -1.11
C HIS A 295 -41.46 24.64 -1.33
N VAL A 296 -41.81 24.96 -2.59
CA VAL A 296 -43.07 25.64 -2.92
C VAL A 296 -44.27 24.81 -2.45
N LYS A 297 -44.27 23.50 -2.72
CA LYS A 297 -45.32 22.59 -2.23
C LYS A 297 -45.42 22.50 -0.71
N ARG A 298 -44.33 22.82 0.00
CA ARG A 298 -44.22 22.78 1.47
C ARG A 298 -44.08 24.17 2.07
N ALA A 299 -44.57 25.21 1.38
CA ALA A 299 -44.40 26.60 1.78
C ALA A 299 -44.87 26.89 3.23
N ALA A 300 -45.94 26.22 3.67
CA ALA A 300 -46.45 26.33 5.04
C ALA A 300 -45.43 25.89 6.12
N GLU A 301 -44.54 24.93 5.83
CA GLU A 301 -43.45 24.52 6.75
C GLU A 301 -42.46 25.67 7.01
N PHE A 302 -42.42 26.66 6.11
CA PHE A 302 -41.57 27.85 6.20
C PHE A 302 -42.34 29.09 6.67
N GLY A 303 -43.57 28.94 7.17
CA GLY A 303 -44.41 30.06 7.60
C GLY A 303 -44.95 30.92 6.45
N ILE A 304 -45.06 30.36 5.25
CA ILE A 304 -45.64 31.02 4.07
C ILE A 304 -47.03 30.44 3.81
N ASP A 305 -48.06 31.28 3.89
CA ASP A 305 -49.46 30.83 3.79
C ASP A 305 -49.83 30.26 2.42
N ARG A 306 -49.31 30.82 1.31
CA ARG A 306 -49.55 30.32 -0.05
C ARG A 306 -48.37 30.61 -0.99
N ALA A 307 -47.95 29.60 -1.74
CA ALA A 307 -47.01 29.73 -2.85
C ALA A 307 -47.39 28.76 -3.97
N GLU A 308 -47.34 29.22 -5.22
CA GLU A 308 -47.66 28.42 -6.41
C GLU A 308 -46.59 28.63 -7.46
N ALA A 309 -46.27 27.57 -8.21
CA ALA A 309 -45.29 27.60 -9.28
C ALA A 309 -45.67 26.62 -10.38
N ASP A 310 -45.91 27.14 -11.58
CA ASP A 310 -46.01 26.35 -12.79
C ASP A 310 -44.62 26.15 -13.40
N PHE A 311 -44.40 25.00 -14.03
CA PHE A 311 -43.14 24.72 -14.71
C PHE A 311 -43.36 23.93 -15.99
N ASP A 312 -42.55 24.22 -17.00
CA ASP A 312 -42.39 23.39 -18.18
C ASP A 312 -41.13 22.52 -18.03
N PHE A 313 -41.29 21.20 -18.19
CA PHE A 313 -40.18 20.27 -18.02
C PHE A 313 -39.10 20.44 -19.08
N ALA A 314 -39.48 20.75 -20.32
CA ALA A 314 -38.51 20.99 -21.38
C ALA A 314 -37.63 22.21 -21.04
N ALA A 315 -38.22 23.31 -20.57
CA ALA A 315 -37.51 24.50 -20.11
C ALA A 315 -36.56 24.23 -18.92
N VAL A 316 -36.96 23.35 -17.98
CA VAL A 316 -36.06 22.90 -16.89
C VAL A 316 -34.86 22.14 -17.45
N MET A 317 -35.10 21.22 -18.39
CA MET A 317 -34.02 20.45 -19.03
C MET A 317 -33.12 21.34 -19.91
N GLU A 318 -33.66 22.37 -20.55
CA GLU A 318 -32.85 23.39 -21.23
C GLU A 318 -31.97 24.17 -20.26
N ARG A 319 -32.47 24.51 -19.07
CA ARG A 319 -31.65 25.13 -18.03
C ARG A 319 -30.49 24.21 -17.63
N VAL A 320 -30.75 22.91 -17.46
CA VAL A 320 -29.70 21.91 -17.19
C VAL A 320 -28.61 21.98 -18.27
N GLN A 321 -29.00 21.97 -19.54
CA GLN A 321 -28.07 22.07 -20.67
C GLN A 321 -27.32 23.41 -20.71
N ARG A 322 -27.98 24.53 -20.36
CA ARG A 322 -27.33 25.84 -20.24
C ARG A 322 -26.25 25.83 -19.16
N VAL A 323 -26.51 25.23 -17.99
CA VAL A 323 -25.53 25.13 -16.91
C VAL A 323 -24.31 24.32 -17.35
N VAL A 324 -24.50 23.19 -18.05
CA VAL A 324 -23.38 22.42 -18.63
C VAL A 324 -22.56 23.29 -19.59
N LYS A 325 -23.22 24.00 -20.52
CA LYS A 325 -22.56 24.91 -21.47
C LYS A 325 -21.82 26.08 -20.80
N THR A 326 -22.27 26.54 -19.64
CA THR A 326 -21.57 27.59 -18.88
C THR A 326 -20.26 27.08 -18.32
N VAL A 327 -20.18 25.80 -17.93
CA VAL A 327 -18.98 25.21 -17.33
C VAL A 327 -18.00 24.69 -18.40
N GLU A 328 -18.52 24.19 -19.53
CA GLU A 328 -17.75 23.57 -20.63
C GLU A 328 -16.48 24.33 -21.07
N PRO A 329 -16.47 25.68 -21.20
CA PRO A 329 -15.27 26.41 -21.61
C PRO A 329 -14.07 26.20 -20.67
N HIS A 330 -14.30 25.95 -19.37
CA HIS A 330 -13.25 25.75 -18.38
C HIS A 330 -12.53 24.40 -18.52
N ASP A 331 -13.18 23.42 -19.13
CA ASP A 331 -12.64 22.09 -19.40
C ASP A 331 -12.26 21.91 -20.88
N SER A 332 -12.40 22.95 -21.71
CA SER A 332 -12.26 22.86 -23.16
C SER A 332 -10.84 22.53 -23.63
N VAL A 333 -10.75 22.02 -24.86
CA VAL A 333 -9.47 21.83 -25.57
C VAL A 333 -8.66 23.12 -25.60
N ALA A 334 -9.29 24.24 -25.97
CA ALA A 334 -8.63 25.55 -26.05
C ALA A 334 -7.97 25.94 -24.73
N ARG A 335 -8.70 25.79 -23.61
CA ARG A 335 -8.17 26.09 -22.27
C ARG A 335 -6.94 25.25 -21.93
N TYR A 336 -6.95 23.96 -22.24
CA TYR A 336 -5.84 23.07 -21.94
C TYR A 336 -4.64 23.29 -22.87
N THR A 337 -4.88 23.62 -24.13
CA THR A 337 -3.83 24.03 -25.07
C THR A 337 -3.14 25.32 -24.62
N GLU A 338 -3.90 26.33 -24.15
CA GLU A 338 -3.33 27.57 -23.58
C GLU A 338 -2.42 27.31 -22.37
N LEU A 339 -2.70 26.24 -21.60
CA LEU A 339 -1.89 25.83 -20.46
C LEU A 339 -0.64 25.02 -20.86
N GLY A 340 -0.43 24.77 -22.15
CA GLY A 340 0.72 24.03 -22.68
C GLY A 340 0.53 22.51 -22.76
N VAL A 341 -0.72 22.02 -22.68
CA VAL A 341 -1.04 20.59 -22.87
C VAL A 341 -1.32 20.32 -24.35
N ASP A 342 -0.68 19.30 -24.92
CA ASP A 342 -1.02 18.79 -26.26
C ASP A 342 -2.27 17.90 -26.17
N VAL A 343 -3.42 18.45 -26.56
CA VAL A 343 -4.70 17.73 -26.47
C VAL A 343 -5.02 17.05 -27.80
N ILE A 344 -5.20 15.74 -27.77
CA ILE A 344 -5.55 14.92 -28.93
C ILE A 344 -6.96 14.36 -28.74
N GLN A 345 -7.86 14.66 -29.67
CA GLN A 345 -9.15 14.02 -29.73
C GLN A 345 -9.02 12.67 -30.43
N GLY A 346 -9.20 11.58 -29.70
CA GLY A 346 -8.93 10.24 -30.19
C GLY A 346 -8.93 9.15 -29.11
N THR A 347 -8.69 7.92 -29.53
CA THR A 347 -8.57 6.76 -28.65
C THR A 347 -7.11 6.48 -28.31
N ALA A 348 -6.83 6.03 -27.09
CA ALA A 348 -5.49 5.63 -26.66
C ALA A 348 -5.41 4.15 -26.32
N LYS A 349 -4.31 3.50 -26.71
CA LYS A 349 -4.00 2.11 -26.37
C LYS A 349 -2.55 2.02 -25.88
N ILE A 350 -2.35 1.52 -24.67
CA ILE A 350 -1.01 1.29 -24.12
C ILE A 350 -0.44 0.05 -24.81
N VAL A 351 0.64 0.23 -25.58
CA VAL A 351 1.29 -0.85 -26.36
C VAL A 351 2.60 -1.31 -25.72
N SER A 352 3.21 -0.49 -24.87
CA SER A 352 4.35 -0.85 -24.03
C SER A 352 4.35 -0.03 -22.73
N PRO A 353 5.21 -0.34 -21.74
CA PRO A 353 5.33 0.47 -20.52
C PRO A 353 5.70 1.94 -20.75
N TRP A 354 6.10 2.29 -21.97
CA TRP A 354 6.57 3.63 -22.34
C TRP A 354 5.91 4.19 -23.59
N GLU A 355 5.01 3.47 -24.23
CA GLU A 355 4.44 3.88 -25.51
C GLU A 355 2.92 3.71 -25.51
N VAL A 356 2.26 4.74 -26.00
CA VAL A 356 0.82 4.80 -26.16
C VAL A 356 0.52 5.06 -27.63
N GLU A 357 -0.20 4.14 -28.26
CA GLU A 357 -0.78 4.32 -29.57
C GLU A 357 -2.01 5.22 -29.45
N VAL A 358 -2.05 6.29 -30.23
CA VAL A 358 -3.14 7.26 -30.26
C VAL A 358 -3.72 7.27 -31.66
N GLY A 359 -4.99 6.85 -31.76
CA GLY A 359 -5.79 6.92 -32.98
C GLY A 359 -6.64 8.19 -32.98
N SER A 360 -6.53 8.98 -34.03
CA SER A 360 -7.28 10.24 -34.23
C SER A 360 -7.84 10.29 -35.66
N GLY A 361 -8.58 11.35 -36.00
CA GLY A 361 -9.06 11.56 -37.37
C GLY A 361 -7.94 11.58 -38.42
N ASP A 362 -6.72 11.93 -38.01
CA ASP A 362 -5.53 12.04 -38.87
C ASP A 362 -4.73 10.71 -38.98
N GLY A 363 -5.25 9.63 -38.40
CA GLY A 363 -4.62 8.31 -38.38
C GLY A 363 -4.07 7.93 -37.00
N VAL A 364 -3.21 6.91 -37.01
CA VAL A 364 -2.67 6.28 -35.80
C VAL A 364 -1.19 6.65 -35.65
N ARG A 365 -0.81 7.17 -34.47
CA ARG A 365 0.58 7.46 -34.12
C ARG A 365 0.96 6.90 -32.76
N THR A 366 2.20 6.50 -32.59
CA THR A 366 2.72 6.04 -31.28
C THR A 366 3.46 7.18 -30.60
N ILE A 367 3.14 7.44 -29.33
CA ILE A 367 3.74 8.48 -28.50
C ILE A 367 4.53 7.81 -27.38
N SER A 368 5.82 8.10 -27.31
CA SER A 368 6.67 7.64 -26.22
C SER A 368 6.61 8.59 -25.01
N THR A 369 6.49 8.03 -23.81
CA THR A 369 6.34 8.78 -22.56
C THR A 369 7.05 8.13 -21.37
N ARG A 370 7.45 8.96 -20.41
CA ARG A 370 8.01 8.50 -19.13
C ARG A 370 6.94 7.95 -18.18
N SER A 371 5.73 8.49 -18.28
CA SER A 371 4.63 8.18 -17.36
C SER A 371 3.30 8.23 -18.08
N ILE A 372 2.38 7.37 -17.65
CA ILE A 372 1.03 7.25 -18.20
C ILE A 372 0.05 7.36 -17.04
N VAL A 373 -0.93 8.25 -17.16
CA VAL A 373 -2.07 8.35 -16.25
C VAL A 373 -3.29 7.79 -16.96
N ILE A 374 -3.89 6.74 -16.40
CA ILE A 374 -5.14 6.17 -16.89
C ILE A 374 -6.28 6.82 -16.12
N ALA A 375 -6.98 7.73 -16.77
CA ALA A 375 -8.13 8.47 -16.23
C ALA A 375 -9.37 8.28 -17.12
N ALA A 376 -9.54 7.07 -17.66
CA ALA A 376 -10.57 6.71 -18.65
C ALA A 376 -12.02 6.68 -18.11
N GLY A 377 -12.23 6.99 -16.83
CA GLY A 377 -13.55 7.05 -16.23
C GLY A 377 -14.22 5.68 -16.07
N ALA A 378 -15.56 5.68 -16.10
CA ALA A 378 -16.41 4.51 -16.00
C ALA A 378 -17.52 4.58 -17.04
N ARG A 379 -18.40 3.58 -17.08
CA ARG A 379 -19.61 3.59 -17.90
C ARG A 379 -20.77 2.97 -17.13
N PRO A 380 -22.03 3.33 -17.43
CA PRO A 380 -23.19 2.74 -16.78
C PRO A 380 -23.20 1.22 -16.96
N PHE A 381 -23.51 0.50 -15.88
CA PHE A 381 -23.73 -0.94 -15.93
C PHE A 381 -25.22 -1.22 -16.14
N VAL A 382 -25.53 -1.97 -17.20
CA VAL A 382 -26.89 -2.46 -17.47
C VAL A 382 -26.94 -3.93 -17.03
N PRO A 383 -27.82 -4.30 -16.09
CA PRO A 383 -27.89 -5.68 -15.61
C PRO A 383 -28.42 -6.61 -16.73
N PRO A 384 -27.95 -7.86 -16.81
CA PRO A 384 -28.31 -8.80 -17.86
C PRO A 384 -29.72 -9.39 -17.63
N ILE A 385 -30.74 -8.54 -17.67
CA ILE A 385 -32.15 -8.93 -17.49
C ILE A 385 -32.74 -9.26 -18.87
N PRO A 386 -33.35 -10.45 -19.05
CA PRO A 386 -33.98 -10.82 -20.31
C PRO A 386 -34.99 -9.77 -20.78
N GLY A 387 -34.79 -9.28 -22.01
CA GLY A 387 -35.68 -8.29 -22.65
C GLY A 387 -35.39 -6.82 -22.33
N ILE A 388 -34.42 -6.50 -21.45
CA ILE A 388 -34.14 -5.11 -21.05
C ILE A 388 -33.83 -4.19 -22.24
N GLU A 389 -33.07 -4.68 -23.23
CA GLU A 389 -32.73 -3.93 -24.45
C GLU A 389 -33.94 -3.53 -25.30
N LYS A 390 -35.08 -4.22 -25.15
CA LYS A 390 -36.32 -3.93 -25.92
C LYS A 390 -37.17 -2.82 -25.30
N VAL A 391 -36.85 -2.40 -24.08
CA VAL A 391 -37.69 -1.47 -23.30
C VAL A 391 -37.32 0.00 -23.54
N GLY A 392 -36.19 0.26 -24.22
CA GLY A 392 -35.70 1.63 -24.41
C GLY A 392 -35.28 2.29 -23.10
N TYR A 393 -34.54 1.57 -22.26
CA TYR A 393 -34.11 2.06 -20.96
C TYR A 393 -33.22 3.31 -21.08
N LEU A 394 -33.24 4.11 -20.01
CA LEU A 394 -32.33 5.24 -19.85
C LEU A 394 -31.21 4.86 -18.90
N THR A 395 -30.05 5.46 -19.10
CA THR A 395 -28.90 5.36 -18.20
C THR A 395 -28.57 6.74 -17.66
N SER A 396 -27.59 6.83 -16.75
CA SER A 396 -27.03 8.12 -16.35
C SER A 396 -26.43 8.91 -17.53
N ASP A 397 -26.16 8.28 -18.67
CA ASP A 397 -25.63 8.99 -19.84
C ASP A 397 -26.75 9.59 -20.70
N THR A 398 -27.91 8.94 -20.74
CA THR A 398 -28.98 9.28 -21.69
C THR A 398 -30.15 10.04 -21.07
N VAL A 399 -30.38 9.94 -19.75
CA VAL A 399 -31.54 10.55 -19.07
C VAL A 399 -31.63 12.07 -19.26
N TRP A 400 -30.49 12.76 -19.45
CA TRP A 400 -30.43 14.22 -19.59
C TRP A 400 -30.99 14.76 -20.92
N THR A 401 -31.32 13.85 -21.85
CA THR A 401 -31.91 14.18 -23.15
C THR A 401 -33.43 14.26 -23.13
N LEU A 402 -34.06 13.84 -22.03
CA LEU A 402 -35.52 13.89 -21.88
C LEU A 402 -36.05 15.32 -22.09
N ARG A 403 -37.20 15.41 -22.75
CA ARG A 403 -37.94 16.65 -22.99
C ARG A 403 -39.39 16.60 -22.54
N ALA A 404 -39.95 15.40 -22.43
CA ALA A 404 -41.25 15.15 -21.81
C ALA A 404 -41.03 14.61 -20.39
N LEU A 405 -41.80 15.12 -19.41
CA LEU A 405 -41.79 14.58 -18.05
C LEU A 405 -42.45 13.20 -18.06
N PRO A 406 -41.77 12.14 -17.61
CA PRO A 406 -42.41 10.84 -17.49
C PRO A 406 -43.47 10.88 -16.38
N GLU A 407 -44.69 10.45 -16.69
CA GLU A 407 -45.76 10.30 -15.67
C GLU A 407 -45.36 9.30 -14.59
N ARG A 408 -44.56 8.28 -14.97
CA ARG A 408 -44.04 7.25 -14.08
C ARG A 408 -42.60 6.92 -14.47
N LEU A 409 -41.71 6.93 -13.49
CA LEU A 409 -40.29 6.58 -13.66
C LEU A 409 -39.95 5.39 -12.76
N LEU A 410 -39.42 4.32 -13.35
CA LEU A 410 -38.86 3.19 -12.62
C LEU A 410 -37.33 3.32 -12.60
N VAL A 411 -36.76 3.38 -11.39
CA VAL A 411 -35.30 3.43 -11.20
C VAL A 411 -34.80 2.05 -10.75
N LEU A 412 -33.97 1.43 -11.59
CA LEU A 412 -33.36 0.13 -11.29
C LEU A 412 -31.96 0.32 -10.70
N GLY A 413 -31.88 0.48 -9.38
CA GLY A 413 -30.63 0.55 -8.63
C GLY A 413 -30.69 1.55 -7.47
N GLY A 414 -30.33 1.10 -6.26
CA GLY A 414 -30.35 1.92 -5.03
C GLY A 414 -29.03 2.66 -4.73
N GLY A 415 -28.19 2.86 -5.75
CA GLY A 415 -26.97 3.65 -5.60
C GLY A 415 -27.25 5.15 -5.57
N PRO A 416 -26.25 5.99 -5.28
CA PRO A 416 -26.42 7.45 -5.16
C PRO A 416 -27.10 8.09 -6.39
N ILE A 417 -26.72 7.67 -7.60
CA ILE A 417 -27.33 8.14 -8.85
C ILE A 417 -28.83 7.81 -8.90
N GLY A 418 -29.20 6.58 -8.55
CA GLY A 418 -30.59 6.15 -8.54
C GLY A 418 -31.41 6.89 -7.48
N CYS A 419 -30.86 7.07 -6.28
CA CYS A 419 -31.51 7.84 -5.21
C CYS A 419 -31.72 9.30 -5.61
N GLU A 420 -30.73 9.95 -6.22
CA GLU A 420 -30.84 11.32 -6.71
C GLU A 420 -31.90 11.48 -7.81
N LEU A 421 -32.01 10.51 -8.73
CA LEU A 421 -33.02 10.54 -9.79
C LEU A 421 -34.44 10.19 -9.29
N THR A 422 -34.55 9.51 -8.14
CA THR A 422 -35.83 9.10 -7.55
C THR A 422 -36.47 10.20 -6.71
N GLN A 423 -35.66 11.02 -6.03
CA GLN A 423 -36.12 12.14 -5.20
C GLN A 423 -36.77 13.24 -6.04
#